data_AF-A0A7V6A5C2-F1
#
_entry.id   AF-A0A7V6A5C2-F1
#
_cell.length_a   1.000
_cell.length_b   1.000
_cell.length_c   1.000
_cell.angle_alpha   90.00
_cell.angle_beta   90.00
_cell.angle_gamma   90.00
#
_symmetry.space_group_name_H-M   'P 1'
#
loop_
_entity.id
_entity.type
_entity.pdbx_description
1 polymer ?
#
loop_
_entity_poly.entity_id
_entity_poly.type
_entity_poly.pdbx_seq_one_letter_code
_entity_poly.pdbx_strand_id
1 'polypeptide(L)' 'MAELRSAKGTYEARCEYCGVWREVEARQLACDTFFEHYRADFSCCGVSQVAHLAVEKDELDFH' A
#
# COMPACT_ATOMS: atom_id res chain seq x y z
N MET A 1 5.91 9.56 5.93
CA MET A 1 5.72 8.63 4.79
C MET A 1 4.26 8.19 4.82
N ALA A 2 3.54 8.30 3.70
CA ALA A 2 2.16 7.82 3.59
C ALA A 2 2.11 6.29 3.76
N GLU A 3 1.14 5.82 4.54
CA GLU A 3 0.96 4.41 4.88
C GLU A 3 -0.04 3.76 3.92
N LEU A 4 0.24 2.56 3.41
CA LEU A 4 -0.68 1.79 2.55
C LEU A 4 -1.07 0.50 3.28
N ARG A 5 -2.34 0.11 3.22
CA ARG A 5 -2.85 -1.16 3.77
C ARG A 5 -3.82 -1.84 2.83
N SER A 6 -3.95 -3.15 2.91
CA SER A 6 -5.01 -3.92 2.26
C SER A 6 -6.21 -4.10 3.21
N ALA A 7 -7.42 -3.77 2.77
CA ALA A 7 -8.65 -3.94 3.54
C ALA A 7 -9.74 -4.58 2.66
N LYS A 8 -10.15 -5.82 2.97
CA LYS A 8 -11.28 -6.52 2.31
C LYS A 8 -11.22 -6.55 0.76
N GLY A 9 -10.02 -6.67 0.20
CA GLY A 9 -9.81 -6.73 -1.25
C GLY A 9 -9.63 -5.38 -1.94
N THR A 10 -9.68 -4.26 -1.21
CA THR A 10 -9.24 -2.95 -1.70
C THR A 10 -8.00 -2.48 -0.94
N TYR A 11 -7.32 -1.46 -1.46
CA TYR A 11 -6.19 -0.84 -0.80
C TYR A 11 -6.58 0.53 -0.28
N GLU A 12 -6.10 0.88 0.91
CA GLU A 12 -6.32 2.19 1.50
C GLU A 12 -4.98 2.86 1.80
N ALA A 13 -4.82 4.10 1.38
CA ALA A 13 -3.68 4.93 1.73
C ALA A 13 -4.07 6.00 2.75
N ARG A 14 -3.22 6.20 3.76
CA ARG A 14 -3.36 7.28 4.74
C ARG A 14 -2.67 8.54 4.22
N CYS A 15 -3.42 9.62 4.10
CA CYS A 15 -2.88 10.93 3.81
C CYS A 15 -1.97 11.42 4.95
N GLU A 16 -0.75 11.84 4.64
CA GLU A 16 0.19 12.33 5.66
C GLU A 16 -0.22 13.70 6.25
N TYR A 17 -1.05 14.46 5.53
CA TYR A 17 -1.46 15.81 5.93
C TYR A 17 -2.71 15.80 6.82
N CYS A 18 -3.77 15.10 6.41
CA CYS A 18 -5.03 15.07 7.16
C CYS A 18 -5.24 13.78 7.96
N GLY A 19 -4.37 12.77 7.78
CA GLY A 19 -4.46 11.48 8.48
C GLY A 19 -5.63 10.59 8.05
N VAL A 20 -6.45 11.01 7.07
CA VAL A 20 -7.60 10.28 6.56
C VAL A 20 -7.14 9.13 5.66
N TRP A 21 -7.78 7.96 5.84
CA TRP A 21 -7.65 6.81 4.95
C TRP A 21 -8.53 7.01 3.73
N ARG A 22 -7.96 6.79 2.54
CA ARG A 22 -8.67 6.83 1.27
C ARG A 22 -8.45 5.54 0.54
N GLU A 23 -9.51 5.03 -0.08
CA GLU A 23 -9.38 3.93 -1.02
C GLU A 23 -8.54 4.38 -2.22
N VAL A 24 -7.59 3.54 -2.61
CA VAL A 24 -6.63 3.78 -3.68
C VAL A 24 -6.43 2.51 -4.49
N GLU A 25 -6.04 2.67 -5.74
CA GLU A 25 -5.58 1.56 -6.57
C GLU A 25 -4.08 1.35 -6.32
N ALA A 26 -3.71 0.24 -5.69
CA ALA A 26 -2.32 -0.14 -5.53
C ALA A 26 -1.86 -0.99 -6.71
N ARG A 27 -0.67 -0.69 -7.22
CA ARG A 27 -0.01 -1.46 -8.26
C ARG A 27 1.08 -2.30 -7.62
N GLN A 28 1.05 -3.60 -7.89
CA GLN A 28 2.13 -4.49 -7.52
C GLN A 28 3.37 -4.13 -8.33
N LEU A 29 4.47 -3.85 -7.64
CA LEU A 29 5.77 -3.68 -8.24
C LEU A 29 6.36 -5.08 -8.43
N ALA A 30 6.61 -5.45 -9.69
CA ALA A 30 7.33 -6.67 -10.01
C ALA A 30 8.76 -6.54 -9.49
N CYS A 31 9.05 -7.19 -8.37
CA CYS A 31 10.36 -7.23 -7.76
C CYS A 31 10.71 -8.71 -7.53
N ASP A 32 11.93 -9.11 -7.85
CA ASP A 32 12.43 -10.48 -7.72
C ASP A 32 12.79 -10.79 -6.24
N THR A 33 11.90 -10.44 -5.33
CA THR A 33 12.10 -10.46 -3.88
C THR A 33 11.07 -11.37 -3.21
N PHE A 34 11.43 -11.88 -2.02
CA PHE A 34 10.54 -12.65 -1.14
C PHE A 34 9.29 -11.85 -0.69
N PHE A 35 9.34 -10.53 -0.83
CA PHE A 35 8.25 -9.62 -0.47
C PHE A 35 7.50 -9.13 -1.72
N GLU A 36 6.17 -9.09 -1.63
CA GLU A 36 5.34 -8.40 -2.60
C GLU A 36 5.30 -6.92 -2.25
N HIS A 37 5.84 -6.10 -3.16
CA HIS A 37 5.82 -4.65 -3.02
C HIS A 37 4.62 -4.09 -3.76
N TYR A 38 3.89 -3.20 -3.11
CA TYR A 38 2.76 -2.47 -3.66
C TYR A 38 3.01 -0.97 -3.55
N ARG A 39 2.62 -0.24 -4.59
CA ARG A 39 2.73 1.22 -4.67
C ARG A 39 1.40 1.81 -5.10
N ALA A 40 0.92 2.81 -4.36
CA ALA A 40 -0.29 3.54 -4.69
C ALA A 40 0.02 5.04 -4.85
N ASP A 41 -0.33 5.58 -6.01
CA ASP A 41 -0.34 7.02 -6.27
C ASP A 41 -1.73 7.57 -5.94
N PHE A 42 -1.81 8.57 -5.08
CA PHE A 42 -3.10 9.18 -4.74
C PHE A 42 -2.97 10.67 -4.49
N SER A 43 -4.08 11.40 -4.59
CA SER A 43 -4.11 12.83 -4.31
C SER A 43 -5.04 13.11 -3.15
N CYS A 44 -4.55 13.81 -2.14
CA CYS A 44 -5.32 14.22 -0.97
C CYS A 44 -4.83 15.60 -0.50
N CYS A 45 -5.71 16.43 0.03
CA CYS A 45 -5.36 17.80 0.47
C CYS A 45 -4.77 18.69 -0.63
N GLY A 46 -5.08 18.42 -1.90
CA GLY A 46 -4.54 19.18 -3.04
C GLY A 46 -3.09 18.82 -3.40
N VAL A 47 -2.53 17.78 -2.79
CA VAL A 47 -1.17 17.30 -3.05
C VAL A 47 -1.17 15.84 -3.46
N SER A 48 -0.30 15.51 -4.41
CA SER A 48 -0.06 14.14 -4.85
C SER A 48 0.92 13.45 -3.90
N GLN A 49 0.55 12.26 -3.45
CA GLN A 49 1.26 11.45 -2.46
C GLN A 49 1.44 10.03 -3.00
N VAL A 50 2.45 9.35 -2.46
CA VAL A 50 2.79 7.98 -2.82
C VAL A 50 2.89 7.18 -1.54
N ALA A 51 2.13 6.09 -1.46
CA ALA A 51 2.17 5.15 -0.35
C ALA A 51 2.72 3.80 -0.83
N HIS A 52 3.49 3.14 0.04
CA HIS A 52 4.09 1.83 -0.23
C HIS A 52 3.66 0.83 0.82
N LEU A 53 3.45 -0.42 0.39
CA LEU A 53 3.22 -1.56 1.27
C LEU A 53 4.15 -2.68 0.81
N ALA A 54 4.89 -3.27 1.75
CA ALA A 54 5.58 -4.53 1.53
C ALA A 54 4.82 -5.59 2.31
N VAL A 55 4.27 -6.58 1.61
CA VAL A 55 3.65 -7.75 2.22
C VAL A 55 4.64 -8.89 2.11
N GLU A 56 5.00 -9.49 3.23
CA GLU A 56 5.79 -10.72 3.22
C GLU A 56 4.95 -11.79 2.55
N LYS A 57 5.48 -12.46 1.52
CA LYS A 57 4.83 -13.67 1.02
C LYS A 57 4.98 -14.67 2.16
N ASP A 58 3.91 -14.91 2.90
CA ASP A 58 3.84 -15.95 3.93
C ASP A 58 4.38 -17.24 3.30
N GLU A 59 5.63 -17.58 3.62
CA GLU A 59 6.20 -18.87 3.31
C GLU A 59 5.48 -19.86 4.23
N LEU A 60 4.33 -20.37 3.75
CA LEU A 60 3.67 -21.59 4.20
C LEU A 60 4.14 -22.07 5.58
N ASP A 61 3.45 -21.65 6.63
CA ASP A 61 3.54 -22.31 7.93
C ASP A 61 2.98 -23.74 7.78
N PHE A 62 3.85 -24.65 7.34
CA PHE A 62 3.70 -26.08 7.56
C PHE A 62 4.42 -26.40 8.86
N HIS A 63 3.71 -26.37 10.00
CA HIS A 63 4.10 -27.20 11.15
C HIS A 63 2.91 -27.65 11.98
#